data_AF-A0A4R8K5A8-F1
#
_entry.id   AF-A0A4R8K5A8-F1
#
_cell.length_a   1.000
_cell.length_b   1.000
_cell.length_c   1.000
_cell.angle_alpha   90.00
_cell.angle_beta   90.00
_cell.angle_gamma   90.00
#
_symmetry.space_group_name_H-M   'P 1'
#
loop_
_entity.id
_entity.type
_entity.pdbx_description
1 polymer ?
#
loop_
_entity_poly.entity_id
_entity_poly.type
_entity_poly.pdbx_seq_one_letter_code
_entity_poly.pdbx_strand_id
1 'polypeptide(L)' 'MKNANALKNFDSLPNAAGVDVRTVAALCGCSTSTVWERAKRGDLPEPIKIGGSARWNVGQLRKHLMPEAA' A
#
# COMPACT_ATOMS: atom_id res chain seq x y z
N MET A 1 -8.66 9.05 13.87
CA MET A 1 -8.85 10.14 12.88
C MET A 1 -8.33 9.66 11.54
N LYS A 2 -9.11 9.85 10.47
CA LYS A 2 -8.94 9.20 9.16
C LYS A 2 -7.80 9.83 8.36
N ASN A 3 -6.86 9.01 7.88
CA ASN A 3 -5.81 9.36 6.89
C ASN A 3 -6.39 9.69 5.49
N ALA A 4 -7.52 10.40 5.41
CA ALA A 4 -8.19 10.73 4.15
C ALA A 4 -7.27 11.55 3.21
N ASN A 5 -6.35 12.33 3.77
CA ASN A 5 -5.41 13.13 2.99
C ASN A 5 -4.33 12.26 2.32
N ALA A 6 -3.91 11.15 2.96
CA ALA A 6 -2.94 10.21 2.38
C ALA A 6 -3.53 9.45 1.18
N LEU A 7 -4.84 9.14 1.23
CA LEU A 7 -5.56 8.52 0.12
C LEU A 7 -5.75 9.48 -1.05
N LYS A 8 -6.08 10.75 -0.78
CA LYS A 8 -6.16 11.77 -1.84
C LYS A 8 -4.83 11.96 -2.57
N ASN A 9 -3.71 11.95 -1.82
CA ASN A 9 -2.40 12.07 -2.42
C ASN A 9 -1.95 10.79 -3.15
N PHE A 10 -2.43 9.61 -2.74
CA PHE A 10 -2.08 8.33 -3.37
C PHE A 10 -2.42 8.28 -4.87
N ASP A 11 -3.54 8.88 -5.29
CA ASP A 11 -3.95 8.92 -6.69
C ASP A 11 -3.01 9.81 -7.54
N SER A 12 -2.53 10.91 -6.96
CA SER A 12 -1.59 11.83 -7.61
C SER A 12 -0.13 11.39 -7.55
N LEU A 13 0.21 10.33 -6.80
CA LEU A 13 1.59 9.85 -6.70
C LEU A 13 2.00 9.04 -7.94
N PRO A 14 3.26 9.18 -8.40
CA PRO A 14 3.78 8.35 -9.48
C PRO A 14 3.88 6.89 -9.04
N ASN A 15 3.81 5.96 -10.01
CA ASN A 15 3.94 4.52 -9.76
C ASN A 15 5.25 4.16 -9.04
N ALA A 16 6.29 4.98 -9.15
CA ALA A 16 7.57 4.79 -8.45
C ALA A 16 7.54 5.20 -6.96
N ALA A 17 6.49 5.88 -6.50
CA ALA A 17 6.41 6.36 -5.12
C ALA A 17 6.23 5.21 -4.11
N GLY A 18 6.77 5.42 -2.90
CA GLY A 18 6.68 4.49 -1.78
C GLY A 18 5.80 5.03 -0.66
N VAL A 19 4.68 4.35 -0.37
CA VAL A 19 3.77 4.69 0.72
C VAL A 19 4.02 3.87 1.98
N ASP A 20 3.59 4.37 3.12
CA ASP A 20 3.74 3.68 4.40
C ASP A 20 2.60 2.68 4.66
N VAL A 21 2.83 1.77 5.61
CA VAL A 21 1.86 0.74 5.99
C VAL A 21 0.49 1.31 6.39
N ARG A 22 0.41 2.52 6.97
CA ARG A 22 -0.87 3.12 7.37
C ARG A 22 -1.70 3.52 6.15
N THR A 23 -1.03 3.98 5.10
CA THR A 23 -1.69 4.29 3.82
C THR A 23 -2.22 3.00 3.17
N VAL A 24 -1.43 1.92 3.17
CA VAL A 24 -1.86 0.61 2.67
C VAL A 24 -3.03 0.05 3.48
N ALA A 25 -2.95 0.15 4.82
CA ALA A 25 -4.03 -0.26 5.72
C ALA A 25 -5.33 0.50 5.45
N ALA A 26 -5.23 1.81 5.22
CA ALA A 26 -6.38 2.64 4.85
C ALA A 26 -6.94 2.28 3.46
N LEU A 27 -6.08 1.95 2.48
CA LEU A 27 -6.50 1.49 1.14
C LEU A 27 -7.23 0.14 1.22
N CYS A 28 -6.70 -0.80 1.99
CA CYS A 28 -7.28 -2.13 2.15
C CYS A 28 -8.43 -2.19 3.17
N GLY A 29 -8.74 -1.08 3.86
CA GLY A 29 -9.73 -1.04 4.94
C GLY A 29 -9.41 -1.96 6.11
N CYS A 30 -8.13 -2.29 6.33
CA CYS A 30 -7.69 -3.25 7.34
C CYS A 30 -6.71 -2.62 8.33
N SER A 31 -6.31 -3.40 9.35
CA SER A 31 -5.30 -2.95 10.32
C SER A 31 -3.88 -3.06 9.73
N THR A 32 -2.92 -2.27 10.24
CA THR A 32 -1.52 -2.36 9.80
C THR A 32 -0.92 -3.75 10.01
N SER A 33 -1.33 -4.46 11.06
CA SER A 33 -0.90 -5.84 11.32
C SER A 33 -1.39 -6.79 10.22
N THR A 34 -2.65 -6.64 9.80
CA THR A 34 -3.22 -7.40 8.67
C THR A 34 -2.47 -7.13 7.37
N VAL A 35 -2.03 -5.89 7.12
CA VAL A 35 -1.19 -5.56 5.96
C VAL A 35 0.11 -6.36 5.98
N TRP A 36 0.79 -6.43 7.12
CA TRP A 36 2.02 -7.21 7.26
C TRP A 36 1.79 -8.71 7.07
N GLU A 37 0.70 -9.25 7.58
CA GLU A 37 0.34 -10.65 7.36
C GLU A 37 0.05 -10.95 5.89
N ARG A 38 -0.71 -10.08 5.21
CA ARG A 38 -0.98 -10.23 3.77
C ARG A 38 0.29 -10.12 2.94
N ALA A 39 1.17 -9.17 3.27
CA ALA A 39 2.46 -9.05 2.61
C ALA A 39 3.32 -10.31 2.81
N LYS A 40 3.32 -10.91 4.01
CA LYS A 40 4.00 -12.19 4.28
C LYS A 40 3.38 -13.37 3.55
N ARG A 41 2.06 -13.38 3.36
CA ARG A 41 1.31 -14.43 2.64
C ARG A 41 1.43 -14.31 1.11
N GLY A 42 1.95 -13.20 0.58
CA GLY A 42 1.98 -12.90 -0.85
C GLY A 42 0.68 -12.32 -1.41
N ASP A 43 -0.27 -11.99 -0.52
CA ASP A 43 -1.54 -11.33 -0.85
C ASP A 43 -1.39 -9.80 -0.94
N LEU A 44 -0.21 -9.25 -0.63
CA LEU A 44 0.13 -7.87 -0.91
C LEU A 44 1.58 -7.81 -1.42
N PRO A 45 1.93 -6.79 -2.22
CA PRO A 45 3.30 -6.64 -2.68
C PRO A 45 4.27 -6.51 -1.51
N GLU A 46 5.47 -7.06 -1.68
CA GLU A 46 6.50 -7.02 -0.65
C GLU A 46 6.93 -5.58 -0.35
N PRO A 47 7.16 -5.24 0.93
CA PRO A 47 7.65 -3.93 1.30
C PRO A 47 9.09 -3.74 0.86
N ILE A 48 9.35 -2.62 0.20
CA ILE A 48 10.69 -2.14 -0.12
C ILE A 48 11.30 -1.53 1.14
N LYS A 49 12.46 -2.04 1.58
CA LYS A 49 13.21 -1.43 2.68
C LYS A 49 14.03 -0.25 2.15
N ILE A 50 13.70 0.96 2.61
CA ILE A 50 14.42 2.20 2.32
C ILE A 50 14.89 2.77 3.66
N GLY A 51 16.20 2.74 3.93
CA GLY A 51 16.79 3.37 5.12
C GLY A 51 16.21 2.89 6.46
N GLY A 52 15.87 1.60 6.57
CA GLY A 52 15.25 1.02 7.77
C GLY A 52 13.73 1.16 7.87
N SER A 53 13.09 1.88 6.94
CA SER A 53 11.64 1.95 6.82
C SER A 53 11.12 1.04 5.71
N ALA A 54 10.03 0.34 5.98
CA ALA A 54 9.30 -0.42 4.96
C ALA A 54 8.32 0.50 4.20
N ARG A 55 8.40 0.48 2.87
CA ARG A 55 7.56 1.26 1.97
C ARG A 55 6.97 0.36 0.90
N TRP A 56 5.71 0.55 0.57
CA TRP A 56 5.04 -0.17 -0.50
C TRP A 56 5.00 0.69 -1.75
N ASN A 57 5.40 0.11 -2.88
CA ASN A 57 5.37 0.80 -4.15
C ASN A 57 3.92 0.99 -4.62
N VAL A 58 3.57 2.23 -4.98
CA VAL A 58 2.23 2.61 -5.45
C VAL A 58 1.84 1.84 -6.72
N GLY A 59 2.75 1.71 -7.68
CA GLY A 59 2.50 0.97 -8.92
C GLY A 59 2.19 -0.51 -8.68
N GLN A 60 2.92 -1.16 -7.76
CA GLN A 60 2.65 -2.55 -7.35
C GLN A 60 1.31 -2.68 -6.63
N LEU A 61 1.01 -1.76 -5.71
CA LEU A 61 -0.28 -1.73 -5.01
C LEU A 61 -1.44 -1.52 -5.99
N ARG A 62 -1.31 -0.62 -6.97
CA ARG A 62 -2.34 -0.40 -7.99
C ARG A 62 -2.58 -1.64 -8.83
N LYS A 63 -1.52 -2.31 -9.29
CA LYS A 63 -1.64 -3.58 -10.02
C LYS A 63 -2.32 -4.68 -9.21
N HIS A 64 -2.13 -4.67 -7.90
CA HIS A 64 -2.73 -5.66 -7.01
C HIS A 64 -4.19 -5.32 -6.64
N LEU A 65 -4.50 -4.04 -6.47
CA LEU A 65 -5.82 -3.53 -6.09
C LEU A 65 -6.77 -3.32 -7.28
N MET A 66 -6.24 -3.20 -8.49
CA MET A 66 -6.99 -3.30 -9.73
C MET A 66 -6.78 -4.71 -10.31
N PRO A 67 -7.46 -5.75 -9.79
CA PRO A 67 -7.76 -6.87 -10.65
C PRO A 67 -8.68 -6.28 -11.71
N GLU A 68 -8.30 -6.41 -12.97
CA GLU A 68 -9.24 -6.22 -14.07
C GLU A 68 -10.51 -7.01 -13.72
N ALA A 69 -11.61 -6.29 -13.46
CA ALA A 69 -12.92 -6.88 -13.58
C ALA A 69 -13.12 -7.09 -15.08
N ALA A 70 -13.08 -8.36 -15.47
CA ALA A 70 -13.40 -8.89 -16.81
C ALA A 70 -12.31 -8.75 -17.88
#